data_AF-A0A4X1UFH7-F1
#
_entry.id   AF-A0A4X1UFH7-F1
#
_cell.length_a   1.000
_cell.length_b   1.000
_cell.length_c   1.000
_cell.angle_alpha   90.00
_cell.angle_beta   90.00
_cell.angle_gamma   90.00
#
_symmetry.space_group_name_H-M   'P 1'
#
loop_
_entity.id
_entity.type
_entity.pdbx_description
1 polymer ?
#
loop_
_entity_poly.entity_id
_entity_poly.type
_entity_poly.pdbx_seq_one_letter_code
_entity_poly.pdbx_strand_id
1 'polypeptide(L)'
;MGFLLMFDLTSQQSFLNVRNWMSQLQANAYCENPDIVLIGNKADLPDQREVNERQARELADKYGIPYFETSAATGQNVEKAVETLLDLIMKRMEQCVEKTQVSNAVNGGSSGKLEGEKPAEKKCAC
;
A
#
# COMPACT_ATOMS: atom_id res chain seq x y z
N MET A 1 -1.46 1.45 -6.83
CA MET A 1 -2.16 2.52 -6.09
C MET A 1 -1.54 2.61 -4.70
N GLY A 2 -1.44 3.80 -4.13
CA GLY A 2 -0.86 4.00 -2.80
C GLY A 2 -1.71 4.90 -1.91
N PHE A 3 -1.71 4.61 -0.61
CA PHE A 3 -2.50 5.34 0.39
C PHE A 3 -1.65 5.75 1.61
N LEU A 4 -1.86 6.98 2.06
CA LEU A 4 -1.43 7.45 3.36
C LEU A 4 -2.62 7.28 4.32
N LEU A 5 -2.58 6.22 5.13
CA LEU A 5 -3.63 5.97 6.11
C LEU A 5 -3.24 6.65 7.42
N MET A 6 -3.92 7.74 7.77
CA MET A 6 -3.55 8.53 8.94
C MET A 6 -4.57 8.43 10.08
N PHE A 7 -4.05 8.53 11.30
CA PHE A 7 -4.82 8.80 12.51
C PHE A 7 -4.15 9.93 13.30
N ASP A 8 -4.81 10.38 14.35
CA ASP A 8 -4.34 11.45 15.23
C ASP A 8 -3.79 10.85 16.54
N LEU A 9 -2.53 11.15 16.87
CA LEU A 9 -1.89 10.69 18.11
C LEU A 9 -2.59 11.22 19.37
N THR A 10 -3.34 12.32 19.26
CA THR A 10 -4.13 12.90 20.35
C THR A 10 -5.57 12.41 20.38
N SER A 11 -5.93 11.36 19.62
CA SER A 11 -7.28 10.80 19.63
C SER A 11 -7.26 9.29 19.50
N GLN A 12 -7.49 8.59 20.61
CA GLN A 12 -7.59 7.12 20.62
C GLN A 12 -8.70 6.60 19.70
N GLN A 13 -9.82 7.34 19.59
CA GLN A 13 -10.92 6.96 18.69
C GLN A 13 -10.49 6.94 17.22
N SER A 14 -9.66 7.91 16.80
CA SER A 14 -9.14 7.95 15.43
C SER A 14 -8.28 6.71 15.12
N PHE A 15 -7.47 6.26 16.09
CA PHE A 15 -6.66 5.05 15.97
C PHE A 15 -7.51 3.79 15.90
N LEU A 16 -8.57 3.66 16.70
CA LEU A 16 -9.49 2.53 16.64
C LEU A 16 -10.18 2.40 15.27
N ASN A 17 -10.49 3.54 14.65
CA ASN A 17 -11.12 3.58 13.33
C ASN A 17 -10.18 3.12 12.20
N VAL A 18 -8.85 3.10 12.40
CA VAL A 18 -7.87 2.65 11.37
C VAL A 18 -8.21 1.25 10.86
N ARG A 19 -8.66 0.34 11.73
CA ARG A 19 -9.05 -1.03 11.31
C ARG A 19 -10.21 -1.02 10.33
N ASN A 20 -11.20 -0.15 10.56
CA ASN A 20 -12.35 -0.01 9.66
C ASN A 20 -11.93 0.59 8.32
N TRP A 21 -11.06 1.60 8.34
CA TRP A 21 -10.49 2.19 7.13
C TRP A 21 -9.66 1.19 6.34
N MET A 22 -8.85 0.36 7.02
CA MET A 22 -8.07 -0.69 6.38
C MET A 22 -8.98 -1.70 5.65
N SER A 23 -10.06 -2.15 6.29
CA SER A 23 -11.03 -3.04 5.65
C SER A 23 -11.73 -2.39 4.45
N GLN A 24 -12.07 -1.10 4.54
CA GLN A 24 -12.68 -0.36 3.42
C GLN A 24 -11.72 -0.20 2.25
N LEU A 25 -10.42 0.04 2.52
CA LEU A 25 -9.40 0.10 1.48
C LEU A 25 -9.25 -1.26 0.79
N GLN A 26 -9.20 -2.35 1.57
CA GLN A 26 -9.10 -3.71 1.01
C GLN A 26 -10.33 -4.12 0.18
N ALA A 27 -11.52 -3.66 0.56
CA ALA A 27 -12.75 -3.99 -0.16
C ALA A 27 -12.95 -3.18 -1.45
N ASN A 28 -12.44 -1.95 -1.52
CA ASN A 28 -12.73 -1.02 -2.62
C ASN A 28 -11.51 -0.67 -3.49
N ALA A 29 -10.31 -1.11 -3.12
CA ALA A 29 -9.12 -0.84 -3.94
C ALA A 29 -9.19 -1.65 -5.24
N TYR A 30 -8.89 -0.98 -6.36
CA TYR A 30 -8.83 -1.58 -7.70
C TYR A 30 -7.71 -2.64 -7.83
N CYS A 31 -6.70 -2.59 -6.96
CA CYS A 31 -5.58 -3.52 -6.93
C CYS A 31 -5.74 -4.46 -5.73
N GLU A 32 -5.48 -5.75 -5.91
CA GLU A 32 -5.53 -6.76 -4.83
C GLU A 32 -4.68 -6.33 -3.62
N ASN A 33 -3.53 -5.69 -3.85
CA ASN A 33 -2.63 -5.20 -2.80
C ASN A 33 -2.18 -3.74 -3.04
N PRO A 34 -2.87 -2.73 -2.49
CA PRO A 34 -2.39 -1.36 -2.51
C PRO A 34 -1.21 -1.16 -1.55
N ASP A 35 -0.30 -0.23 -1.87
CA ASP A 35 0.78 0.15 -0.94
C ASP A 35 0.20 1.11 0.08
N ILE A 36 0.45 0.85 1.36
CA ILE A 36 -0.12 1.65 2.44
C ILE A 36 1.01 2.00 3.40
N VAL A 37 1.01 3.26 3.87
CA VAL A 37 1.83 3.72 4.98
C VAL A 37 0.90 4.21 6.08
N LEU A 38 1.08 3.70 7.30
CA LEU A 38 0.33 4.15 8.48
C LEU A 38 1.01 5.39 9.07
N ILE A 39 0.22 6.43 9.35
CA ILE A 39 0.72 7.69 9.90
C ILE A 39 -0.01 8.03 11.20
N GLY A 40 0.74 8.20 12.29
CA GLY A 40 0.27 8.86 13.49
C GLY A 40 0.61 10.35 13.43
N ASN A 41 -0.36 11.20 13.14
CA ASN A 41 -0.14 12.64 12.99
C ASN A 41 -0.27 13.39 14.33
N LYS A 42 0.15 14.66 14.35
CA LYS A 42 0.19 15.55 15.53
C LYS A 42 1.21 15.13 16.60
N ALA A 43 2.36 14.60 16.18
CA ALA A 43 3.46 14.26 17.08
C ALA A 43 4.03 15.46 17.87
N ASP A 44 3.71 16.69 17.44
CA ASP A 44 4.07 17.94 18.12
C ASP A 44 3.30 18.19 19.44
N LEU A 45 2.27 17.39 19.74
CA LEU A 45 1.45 17.52 20.96
C LEU A 45 1.65 16.35 21.93
N PRO A 46 2.86 16.14 22.49
CA PRO A 46 3.15 14.99 23.34
C PRO A 46 2.32 14.95 24.63
N ASP A 47 1.96 16.12 25.17
CA ASP A 47 1.17 16.23 26.41
C ASP A 47 -0.30 15.81 26.22
N GLN A 48 -0.79 15.81 24.98
CA GLN A 48 -2.14 15.38 24.60
C GLN A 48 -2.16 13.98 23.98
N ARG A 49 -1.03 13.26 24.05
CA ARG A 49 -0.90 11.94 23.44
C ARG A 49 -1.82 10.93 24.12
N GLU A 50 -2.72 10.35 23.34
CA GLU A 50 -3.61 9.27 23.78
C GLU A 50 -3.17 7.91 23.22
N VAL A 51 -2.48 7.90 22.07
CA VAL A 51 -2.09 6.67 21.38
C VAL A 51 -0.63 6.32 21.68
N ASN A 52 -0.40 5.25 22.46
CA ASN A 52 0.93 4.68 22.70
C ASN A 52 1.62 4.24 21.39
N GLU A 53 2.92 4.49 21.25
CA GLU A 53 3.70 4.16 20.05
C GLU A 53 3.71 2.66 19.77
N ARG A 54 3.86 1.85 20.82
CA ARG A 54 4.00 0.40 20.70
C ARG A 54 2.75 -0.23 20.09
N GLN A 55 1.56 0.17 20.52
CA GLN A 55 0.31 -0.35 19.95
C GLN A 55 0.15 0.03 18.48
N ALA A 56 0.58 1.24 18.08
CA ALA A 56 0.51 1.68 16.69
C ALA A 56 1.50 0.91 15.82
N ARG A 57 2.71 0.67 16.32
CA ARG A 57 3.71 -0.16 15.66
C ARG A 57 3.27 -1.61 15.52
N GLU A 58 2.74 -2.22 16.58
CA GLU A 58 2.19 -3.58 16.54
C GLU A 58 1.03 -3.70 15.53
N LEU A 59 0.20 -2.67 15.40
CA LEU A 59 -0.86 -2.64 14.37
C LEU A 59 -0.27 -2.58 12.96
N ALA A 60 0.75 -1.75 12.73
CA ALA A 60 1.43 -1.63 11.45
C ALA A 60 2.13 -2.95 11.06
N ASP A 61 2.85 -3.57 12.00
CA ASP A 61 3.52 -4.86 11.81
C ASP A 61 2.52 -5.97 11.47
N LYS A 62 1.34 -5.97 12.10
CA LYS A 62 0.27 -6.92 11.79
C LYS A 62 -0.23 -6.82 10.34
N TYR A 63 -0.24 -5.62 9.78
CA TYR A 63 -0.61 -5.41 8.38
C TYR A 63 0.58 -5.47 7.41
N GLY A 64 1.82 -5.57 7.93
CA GLY A 64 3.03 -5.55 7.13
C GLY A 64 3.28 -4.21 6.44
N ILE A 65 2.88 -3.10 7.05
CA ILE A 65 2.98 -1.74 6.48
C ILE A 65 3.94 -0.86 7.28
N PRO A 66 4.64 0.11 6.66
CA PRO A 66 5.45 1.06 7.40
C PRO A 66 4.62 1.97 8.31
N TYR A 67 5.22 2.40 9.42
CA TYR A 67 4.62 3.35 10.36
C TYR A 67 5.54 4.55 10.63
N PHE A 68 4.96 5.75 10.57
CA PHE A 68 5.63 6.99 10.95
C PHE A 68 4.77 7.82 11.90
N GLU A 69 5.42 8.43 12.90
CA GLU A 69 4.83 9.54 13.64
C GLU A 69 5.23 10.84 12.97
N THR A 70 4.23 11.62 12.56
CA THR A 70 4.42 12.87 11.82
C THR A 70 3.82 14.05 12.56
N SER A 71 4.33 15.24 12.24
CA SER A 71 3.64 16.48 12.55
C SER A 71 3.52 17.31 11.29
N ALA A 72 2.29 17.50 10.82
CA ALA A 72 2.00 18.42 9.75
C ALA A 72 2.32 19.88 10.12
N ALA A 73 2.33 20.22 11.41
CA ALA A 73 2.64 21.56 11.91
C ALA A 73 4.15 21.87 11.86
N THR A 74 5.00 20.90 12.21
CA THR A 74 6.46 21.09 12.23
C THR A 74 7.16 20.54 10.99
N GLY A 75 6.46 19.76 10.16
CA GLY A 75 7.05 19.03 9.03
C GLY A 75 7.76 17.74 9.44
N GLN A 76 7.78 17.38 10.73
CA GLN A 76 8.43 16.17 11.22
C GLN A 76 7.93 14.93 10.47
N ASN A 77 8.87 14.21 9.85
CA ASN A 77 8.68 12.95 9.12
C ASN A 77 7.65 12.99 7.97
N VAL A 78 7.11 14.15 7.60
CA VAL A 78 6.13 14.28 6.51
C VAL A 78 6.77 13.85 5.18
N GLU A 79 7.94 14.41 4.86
CA GLU A 79 8.68 14.08 3.64
C GLU A 79 9.04 12.60 3.59
N LYS A 80 9.65 12.07 4.65
CA LYS A 80 10.02 10.65 4.76
C LYS A 80 8.84 9.69 4.57
N ALA A 81 7.67 10.02 5.11
CA ALA A 81 6.48 9.18 4.97
C ALA A 81 5.98 9.14 3.52
N VAL A 82 6.02 10.29 2.82
CA VAL A 82 5.64 10.39 1.41
C VAL A 82 6.67 9.69 0.52
N GLU A 83 7.96 9.91 0.74
CA GLU A 83 9.05 9.24 0.02
C GLU A 83 8.95 7.73 0.16
N THR A 84 8.71 7.23 1.38
CA THR A 84 8.55 5.78 1.62
C THR A 84 7.38 5.20 0.82
N LEU A 85 6.25 5.91 0.76
CA LEU A 85 5.13 5.47 -0.06
C LEU A 85 5.48 5.47 -1.55
N LEU A 86 6.15 6.51 -2.03
CA LEU A 86 6.60 6.59 -3.42
C LEU A 86 7.55 5.44 -3.77
N ASP A 87 8.53 5.15 -2.92
CA ASP A 87 9.48 4.04 -3.12
C ASP A 87 8.77 2.69 -3.21
N LEU A 88 7.76 2.44 -2.36
CA LEU A 88 6.96 1.21 -2.42
C LEU A 88 6.23 1.10 -3.77
N ILE A 89 5.61 2.18 -4.22
CA ILE A 89 4.89 2.21 -5.49
C ILE A 89 5.85 1.98 -6.66
N MET A 90 7.00 2.66 -6.67
CA MET A 90 8.00 2.55 -7.75
C MET A 90 8.56 1.13 -7.83
N LYS A 91 8.95 0.53 -6.70
CA LYS A 91 9.42 -0.86 -6.65
C LYS A 91 8.38 -1.84 -7.18
N ARG A 92 7.10 -1.65 -6.84
CA ARG A 92 6.03 -2.49 -7.38
C ARG A 92 5.89 -2.31 -8.90
N MET A 93 6.01 -1.09 -9.41
CA MET A 93 5.94 -0.81 -10.85
C MET A 93 7.08 -1.49 -11.62
N GLU A 94 8.31 -1.42 -11.12
CA GLU A 94 9.48 -2.09 -11.70
C GLU A 94 9.28 -3.60 -11.82
N GLN A 95 8.78 -4.25 -10.76
CA GLN A 95 8.51 -5.69 -10.74
C GLN A 95 7.41 -6.12 -11.73
N CYS A 96 6.42 -5.28 -11.97
CA CYS A 96 5.39 -5.54 -12.98
C CYS A 96 5.97 -5.48 -14.40
N VAL A 97 6.96 -4.61 -14.66
CA VAL A 97 7.61 -4.47 -15.97
C VAL A 97 8.55 -5.65 -16.27
N GLU A 98 9.36 -6.09 -15.30
CA GLU A 98 10.29 -7.22 -15.49
C GLU A 98 9.58 -8.55 -15.76
N LYS A 99 8.46 -8.82 -15.06
CA LYS A 99 7.67 -10.04 -15.29
C LYS A 99 7.17 -10.18 -16.73
N THR A 100 6.89 -9.07 -17.41
CA THR A 100 6.42 -9.07 -18.81
C THR A 100 7.55 -9.40 -19.80
N GLN A 101 8.81 -9.10 -19.46
CA GLN A 101 9.94 -9.38 -20.35
C GLN A 101 10.43 -10.83 -20.27
N VAL A 102 10.42 -11.44 -19.08
CA VAL A 102 10.83 -12.84 -18.89
C VAL A 102 9.83 -13.81 -19.53
N SER A 103 8.53 -13.50 -19.53
CA SER A 103 7.51 -14.32 -20.21
C SER A 103 7.65 -14.35 -21.73
N ASN A 104 8.25 -13.32 -22.34
CA ASN A 104 8.46 -13.26 -23.79
C ASN A 104 9.77 -13.92 -24.26
N ALA A 105 10.72 -14.20 -23.36
CA ALA A 105 12.01 -14.78 -23.71
C ALA A 105 12.01 -16.33 -23.78
N VAL A 106 10.94 -17.01 -23.33
CA VAL A 106 10.87 -18.49 -23.29
C VAL A 106 10.13 -19.10 -24.50
N ASN A 107 9.54 -18.30 -25.39
CA ASN A 107 8.86 -18.81 -26.60
C ASN A 107 9.65 -18.55 -27.88
N GLY A 108 10.88 -19.09 -27.94
CA GLY A 108 11.72 -19.09 -29.14
C GLY A 108 12.32 -20.46 -29.42
N GLY A 109 11.51 -21.44 -29.86
CA GLY A 109 12.07 -22.72 -30.33
C GLY A 109 11.07 -23.85 -30.65
N SER A 110 10.83 -24.04 -31.95
CA SER A 110 10.40 -25.27 -32.65
C SER A 110 8.90 -25.57 -32.88
N SER A 111 8.57 -25.50 -34.18
CA SER A 111 7.43 -26.01 -34.95
C SER A 111 6.71 -27.26 -34.44
N GLY A 112 5.37 -27.21 -34.47
CA GLY A 112 4.46 -28.37 -34.43
C GLY A 112 3.01 -27.92 -34.65
N LYS A 113 2.45 -28.27 -35.81
CA LYS A 113 1.11 -27.93 -36.33
C LYS A 113 0.01 -28.75 -35.64
N LEU A 114 -1.15 -28.17 -35.31
CA LEU A 114 -2.52 -28.76 -35.43
C LEU A 114 -3.60 -27.85 -34.83
N GLU A 115 -4.85 -28.14 -35.18
CA GLU A 115 -5.98 -27.24 -35.41
C GLU A 115 -6.78 -26.79 -34.17
N GLY A 116 -7.36 -25.58 -34.28
CA GLY A 116 -8.78 -25.33 -34.02
C GLY A 116 -9.27 -25.17 -32.58
N GLU A 117 -9.39 -23.92 -32.11
CA GLU A 117 -10.50 -23.51 -31.22
C GLU A 117 -10.72 -21.99 -31.24
N LYS A 118 -11.99 -21.57 -31.21
CA LYS A 118 -12.45 -20.17 -31.34
C LYS A 118 -12.06 -19.34 -30.10
N PRO A 119 -11.69 -18.05 -30.24
CA PRO A 119 -11.40 -17.21 -29.08
C PRO A 119 -12.71 -16.80 -28.39
N ALA A 120 -12.90 -17.25 -27.15
CA ALA A 120 -13.89 -16.69 -26.25
C ALA A 120 -13.47 -15.26 -25.85
N GLU A 121 -14.40 -14.32 -25.97
CA GLU A 121 -14.22 -12.89 -25.74
C GLU A 121 -13.64 -12.57 -24.36
N LYS A 122 -12.62 -11.72 -24.37
CA LYS A 122 -12.08 -11.04 -23.20
C LYS A 122 -13.10 -10.04 -22.69
N LYS A 123 -13.56 -10.20 -21.44
CA LYS A 123 -14.10 -9.09 -20.66
C LYS A 123 -13.05 -8.66 -19.65
N CYS A 124 -12.29 -7.63 -20.00
CA CYS A 124 -11.74 -6.70 -19.02
C CYS A 124 -12.93 -6.09 -18.27
N ALA A 125 -12.86 -6.08 -16.94
CA ALA A 125 -13.75 -5.30 -16.11
C ALA A 125 -12.91 -4.33 -15.27
N CYS A 126 -13.41 -3.09 -15.28
CA CYS A 126 -12.92 -1.87 -14.67
C CYS A 126 -12.97 -1.87 -13.14
#